data_AF-A0A947J261-F1
#
_entry.id   AF-A0A947J261-F1
#
_cell.length_a   1.000
_cell.length_b   1.000
_cell.length_c   1.000
_cell.angle_alpha   90.00
_cell.angle_beta   90.00
_cell.angle_gamma   90.00
#
_symmetry.space_group_name_H-M   'P 1'
#
loop_
_entity.id
_entity.type
_entity.pdbx_description
1 polymer ?
#
loop_
_entity_poly.entity_id
_entity_poly.type
_entity_poly.pdbx_seq_one_letter_code
_entity_poly.pdbx_strand_id
1 'polypeptide(L)'
;MIYRNYGTLIQTSVYPREILKRALHHNAAGVIFAHNHPSGVAEPSNADQILTQTLKNALSIIDTRVMDHFIIGSGTVLSFAERGLL
;
A
#
# COMPACT_ATOMS: atom_id res chain seq x y z
N MET A 1 -9.34 -3.75 4.04
CA MET A 1 -9.01 -3.64 5.47
C MET A 1 -8.08 -2.46 5.65
N ILE A 2 -8.51 -1.38 6.33
CA ILE A 2 -7.66 -0.21 6.55
C ILE A 2 -6.67 -0.53 7.68
N TYR A 3 -5.38 -0.52 7.40
CA TYR A 3 -4.35 -0.64 8.43
C TYR A 3 -3.98 0.75 8.93
N ARG A 4 -4.21 1.02 10.22
CA ARG A 4 -3.65 2.20 10.90
C ARG A 4 -2.37 1.80 11.58
N ASN A 5 -1.28 2.37 11.10
CA ASN A 5 0.05 2.21 11.66
C ASN A 5 0.41 3.59 12.23
N TYR A 6 0.51 3.72 13.56
CA TYR A 6 0.90 4.98 14.18
C TYR A 6 2.43 5.12 14.08
N GLY A 7 2.89 5.83 13.05
CA GLY A 7 4.29 6.24 12.92
C GLY A 7 4.48 7.67 13.39
N THR A 8 5.60 7.91 14.07
CA THR A 8 6.18 9.26 14.20
C THR A 8 6.57 9.81 12.83
N LEU A 9 6.77 11.13 12.77
CA LEU A 9 7.02 12.04 11.63
C LEU A 9 7.94 11.56 10.47
N ILE A 10 8.49 10.34 10.47
CA ILE A 10 9.46 9.87 9.48
C ILE A 10 9.08 8.57 8.77
N GLN A 11 8.35 7.60 9.36
CA GLN A 11 7.76 6.44 8.64
C GLN A 11 7.17 5.45 9.66
N THR A 12 6.07 4.79 9.32
CA THR A 12 5.72 3.55 10.03
C THR A 12 6.28 2.37 9.27
N SER A 13 7.01 1.48 9.96
CA SER A 13 7.52 0.26 9.34
C SER A 13 6.36 -0.62 8.89
N VAL A 14 6.31 -0.91 7.58
CA VAL A 14 5.35 -1.84 6.98
C VAL A 14 6.04 -3.20 6.87
N TYR A 15 5.47 -4.21 7.54
CA TYR A 15 6.02 -5.57 7.55
C TYR A 15 5.19 -6.49 6.65
N PRO A 16 5.73 -6.96 5.50
CA PRO A 16 5.00 -7.84 4.58
C PRO A 16 4.40 -9.06 5.26
N ARG A 17 5.12 -9.69 6.21
CA ARG A 17 4.63 -10.86 6.96
C ARG A 17 3.29 -10.63 7.67
N GLU A 18 3.06 -9.42 8.20
CA GLU A 18 1.83 -9.13 8.93
C GLU A 18 0.67 -8.88 7.96
N ILE A 19 0.97 -8.30 6.79
CA ILE A 19 -0.01 -8.13 5.71
C ILE A 19 -0.42 -9.49 5.14
N LEU A 20 0.52 -10.40 4.90
CA LEU A 20 0.24 -11.75 4.40
C LEU A 20 -0.63 -12.54 5.39
N LYS A 21 -0.27 -12.53 6.68
CA LYS A 21 -1.09 -13.17 7.73
C LYS A 21 -2.53 -12.68 7.72
N ARG A 22 -2.73 -11.37 7.55
CA ARG A 22 -4.07 -10.77 7.49
C ARG A 22 -4.83 -11.13 6.21
N ALA A 23 -4.16 -11.12 5.06
CA ALA A 23 -4.75 -11.54 3.80
C ALA A 23 -5.25 -12.99 3.91
N LEU A 24 -4.42 -13.90 4.43
CA LEU A 24 -4.79 -15.29 4.68
C LEU A 24 -5.92 -15.41 5.70
N HIS A 25 -5.84 -14.70 6.82
CA HIS A 25 -6.89 -14.72 7.86
C HIS A 25 -8.26 -14.34 7.32
N HIS A 26 -8.31 -13.42 6.35
CA HIS A 26 -9.55 -12.99 5.71
C HIS A 26 -9.90 -13.76 4.42
N ASN A 27 -9.10 -14.76 4.02
CA ASN A 27 -9.22 -15.43 2.72
C ASN A 27 -9.35 -14.41 1.57
N ALA A 28 -8.56 -13.35 1.62
CA ALA A 28 -8.69 -12.23 0.72
C ALA A 28 -8.22 -12.60 -0.70
N ALA A 29 -9.09 -12.48 -1.70
CA ALA A 29 -8.69 -12.60 -3.10
C ALA A 29 -7.92 -11.38 -3.63
N GLY A 30 -8.05 -10.23 -2.95
CA GLY A 30 -7.35 -9.01 -3.31
C GLY A 30 -7.30 -7.98 -2.19
N VAL A 31 -6.35 -7.05 -2.32
CA VAL A 31 -6.11 -5.96 -1.37
C VAL A 31 -5.92 -4.63 -2.09
N ILE A 32 -6.26 -3.55 -1.41
CA ILE A 32 -5.94 -2.17 -1.81
C ILE A 32 -5.13 -1.56 -0.66
N PHE A 33 -4.05 -0.88 -1.01
CA PHE A 33 -3.26 -0.09 -0.07
C PHE A 33 -3.63 1.39 -0.17
N ALA A 34 -3.50 2.10 0.94
CA ALA A 34 -3.60 3.54 0.96
C ALA A 34 -2.75 4.12 2.08
N HIS A 35 -2.03 5.21 1.81
CA HIS A 35 -1.43 6.04 2.84
C HIS A 35 -1.55 7.51 2.49
N ASN A 36 -1.54 8.33 3.54
CA ASN A 36 -1.54 9.77 3.42
C ASN A 36 -0.11 10.29 3.33
N HIS A 37 0.11 11.30 2.49
CA HIS A 37 1.31 12.13 2.50
C HIS A 37 1.00 13.40 3.30
N PRO A 38 1.57 13.59 4.51
CA PRO A 38 1.32 14.78 5.32
C PRO A 38 1.75 16.09 4.64
N SER A 39 2.65 16.01 3.66
CA SER A 39 3.04 17.13 2.79
C SER A 39 1.87 17.66 1.95
N GLY A 40 0.81 16.88 1.77
CA GLY A 40 -0.33 17.20 0.91
C GLY A 40 -0.10 16.91 -0.58
N VAL A 41 1.09 16.46 -0.98
CA VAL A 41 1.40 16.10 -2.37
C VAL A 41 1.12 14.61 -2.59
N ALA A 42 0.37 14.26 -3.63
CA ALA A 42 0.01 12.86 -3.91
C ALA A 42 1.02 12.09 -4.80
N GLU A 43 2.11 12.74 -5.22
CA GLU A 43 3.13 12.10 -6.06
C GLU A 43 3.92 11.05 -5.25
N PRO A 44 4.05 9.80 -5.75
CA PRO A 44 4.75 8.74 -5.03
C PRO A 44 6.24 9.00 -4.91
N SER A 45 6.77 8.77 -3.71
CA SER A 45 8.21 8.66 -3.53
C SER A 45 8.73 7.34 -4.13
N ASN A 46 10.04 7.26 -4.36
CA ASN A 46 10.68 6.01 -4.77
C ASN A 46 10.46 4.88 -3.73
N ALA A 47 10.45 5.24 -2.44
CA ALA A 47 10.17 4.29 -1.37
C ALA A 47 8.73 3.73 -1.45
N ASP A 48 7.75 4.55 -1.83
CA ASP A 48 6.37 4.09 -2.03
C ASP A 48 6.30 3.05 -3.16
N GLN A 49 7.00 3.29 -4.27
CA GLN A 49 7.05 2.37 -5.41
C GLN A 49 7.72 1.04 -5.04
N ILE A 50 8.89 1.09 -4.39
CA ILE A 50 9.60 -0.12 -3.94
C ILE A 50 8.75 -0.93 -2.95
N LEU A 51 8.11 -0.26 -2.00
CA LEU A 51 7.22 -0.92 -1.03
C LEU A 51 6.05 -1.60 -1.74
N THR A 52 5.40 -0.89 -2.68
CA THR A 52 4.28 -1.43 -3.46
C THR A 52 4.69 -2.69 -4.20
N GLN A 53 5.82 -2.66 -4.91
CA GLN A 53 6.32 -3.82 -5.65
C GLN A 53 6.66 -4.98 -4.71
N THR A 54 7.28 -4.70 -3.57
CA THR A 54 7.60 -5.71 -2.56
C THR A 54 6.34 -6.40 -2.04
N LEU A 55 5.29 -5.63 -1.73
CA LEU A 55 4.02 -6.16 -1.25
C LEU A 55 3.27 -6.92 -2.34
N LYS A 56 3.27 -6.42 -3.58
CA LYS A 56 2.68 -7.10 -4.74
C LYS A 56 3.30 -8.47 -4.95
N ASN A 57 4.63 -8.55 -4.94
CA ASN A 57 5.36 -9.80 -5.10
C ASN A 57 5.12 -10.76 -3.93
N ALA A 58 5.05 -10.27 -2.69
CA ALA A 58 4.82 -11.12 -1.53
C ALA A 58 3.39 -11.69 -1.52
N LEU A 59 2.39 -10.90 -1.88
CA LEU A 59 0.99 -11.32 -1.90
C LEU A 59 0.64 -12.23 -3.08
N SER A 60 1.37 -12.12 -4.20
CA SER A 60 1.18 -13.05 -5.33
C SER A 60 1.56 -14.49 -4.99
N ILE A 61 2.41 -14.73 -4.00
CA ILE A 61 2.77 -16.09 -3.54
C ILE A 61 1.55 -16.82 -2.94
N ILE A 62 0.58 -16.07 -2.43
CA ILE A 62 -0.65 -16.61 -1.84
C ILE A 62 -1.89 -16.27 -2.68
N ASP A 63 -1.69 -16.07 -3.99
CA ASP A 63 -2.75 -15.75 -4.96
C ASP A 63 -3.65 -14.55 -4.58
N THR A 64 -3.09 -13.61 -3.80
CA THR A 64 -3.79 -12.38 -3.40
C THR A 64 -3.35 -11.22 -4.30
N ARG A 65 -4.27 -10.63 -5.05
CA ARG A 65 -3.96 -9.53 -5.97
C ARG A 65 -3.87 -8.18 -5.25
N VAL A 66 -2.81 -7.42 -5.50
CA VAL A 66 -2.82 -5.98 -5.19
C VAL A 66 -3.60 -5.26 -6.29
N MET A 67 -4.79 -4.77 -5.94
CA MET A 67 -5.72 -4.14 -6.87
C MET A 67 -5.36 -2.68 -7.12
N ASP A 68 -4.97 -1.97 -6.06
CA ASP A 68 -4.50 -0.58 -6.16
C ASP A 68 -3.64 -0.18 -4.95
N HIS A 69 -2.93 0.92 -5.12
CA HIS A 69 -2.30 1.68 -4.06
C HIS A 69 -2.62 3.17 -4.22
N PHE A 70 -3.35 3.73 -3.27
CA PHE A 70 -3.69 5.14 -3.24
C PHE A 70 -2.74 5.98 -2.39
N ILE A 71 -2.22 7.07 -2.95
CA ILE A 71 -1.57 8.12 -2.17
C ILE A 71 -2.55 9.27 -2.00
N ILE A 72 -2.83 9.61 -0.74
CA ILE A 72 -3.82 10.63 -0.38
C ILE A 72 -3.06 11.90 0.03
N GLY A 73 -3.13 12.92 -0.83
CA GLY A 73 -2.65 14.27 -0.57
C GLY A 73 -3.77 15.20 -0.07
N SER A 74 -3.52 16.51 -0.12
CA SER A 74 -4.51 17.54 0.21
C SER A 74 -5.40 17.81 -1.00
N GLY A 75 -6.65 17.36 -0.95
CA GLY A 75 -7.62 17.53 -2.04
C GLY A 75 -7.29 16.74 -3.32
N THR A 76 -6.25 15.91 -3.30
CA THR A 76 -5.81 15.09 -4.43
C THR A 76 -5.54 13.67 -3.97
N VAL A 77 -5.84 12.72 -4.85
CA VAL A 77 -5.57 11.30 -4.65
C VAL A 77 -4.95 10.77 -5.93
N LEU A 78 -3.88 9.99 -5.79
CA LEU A 78 -3.24 9.29 -6.90
C LEU A 78 -3.48 7.79 -6.76
N SER A 79 -3.98 7.16 -7.84
CA SER A 79 -4.04 5.71 -8.00
C SER A 79 -2.78 5.20 -8.70
N PHE A 80 -2.12 4.18 -8.15
CA PHE A 80 -1.03 3.50 -8.83
C PHE A 80 -1.54 2.74 -10.06
N ALA A 81 -2.74 2.15 -9.99
CA ALA A 81 -3.34 1.45 -11.13
C ALA A 81 -3.56 2.41 -12.32
N GLU A 82 -4.18 3.56 -12.08
CA GLU A 82 -4.46 4.55 -13.14
C GLU A 82 -3.18 5.18 -13.71
N ARG A 83 -2.13 5.32 -12.89
CA ARG A 83 -0.82 5.82 -13.32
C ARG A 83 0.05 4.75 -14.02
N GLY A 84 -0.38 3.49 -14.06
CA GLY A 84 0.40 2.40 -14.66
C GLY A 84 1.63 1.99 -13.83
N LEU A 85 1.57 2.15 -12.51
CA LEU A 85 2.68 1.89 -11.57
C LEU A 85 2.57 0.54 -10.84
N LEU A 86 1.56 -0.29 -11.17
CA LEU A 86 1.34 -1.59 -10.51
C LEU A 86 2.05 -2.75 -11.18
#